data_AF-A0A1C5V160-F1
#
_entry.id   AF-A0A1C5V160-F1
#
_cell.length_a   1.000
_cell.length_b   1.000
_cell.length_c   1.000
_cell.angle_alpha   90.00
_cell.angle_beta   90.00
_cell.angle_gamma   90.00
#
_symmetry.space_group_name_H-M   'P 1'
#
loop_
_entity.id
_entity.type
_entity.pdbx_description
1 polymer ?
#
loop_
_entity_poly.entity_id
_entity_poly.type
_entity_poly.pdbx_seq_one_letter_code
_entity_poly.pdbx_strand_id
1 'polypeptide(L)'
;MVFNTFIKCQVCGCITRVRLQVGGQEEHPIEVTCGKCGTSLSGKVKIGQDCPGLNFSFDNADDAQDENADYVVECSGEFPTAKQAEVADLEGLVVTPFIRYMNCMKTDDSYEEFVQAVSQLNATAKKWKNYKRILTLAKNNSEYLTQEIQKEFSGQFFQCRDESETLRAVHMIEVHGLYSALRKDILNDLSFSAGILKMDSAQMKSLIDFLNSHDGFHLEELQELIYKVYDEFIVVYQRLIPALALQYCKDNSFDFEHEGSTTSSFGSVKQFYLDVYEALGNLMIIPVALNNIKYRSDINAMNPIEKNVNSLEDYIKLTKASRYHFCLASEVYTGFLQTLVNAKLRNAIGHNDVEYNSVDQLITYIPNPKDRTKKKTEYLLQFENEAMHMFQAILGISEYLYRLRELELMYDGKIPIMVHERVKWPKKIGRNELCPCGSGKKYKRCHGR
;
A
#
# COMPACT_ATOMS: atom_id res chain seq x y z
N MET A 1 17.24 10.51 -17.14
CA MET A 1 17.12 11.40 -18.32
C MET A 1 15.91 12.27 -18.11
N VAL A 2 15.97 13.56 -18.43
CA VAL A 2 14.82 14.46 -18.34
C VAL A 2 14.35 14.82 -19.75
N PHE A 3 13.09 14.57 -20.04
CA PHE A 3 12.43 14.94 -21.28
C PHE A 3 11.56 16.18 -21.05
N ASN A 4 11.57 17.10 -22.01
CA ASN A 4 10.75 18.31 -21.93
C ASN A 4 9.64 18.20 -22.96
N THR A 5 8.40 18.42 -22.52
CA THR A 5 7.26 18.64 -23.39
C THR A 5 6.51 19.87 -22.95
N PHE A 6 5.75 20.48 -23.86
CA PHE A 6 4.98 21.68 -23.60
C PHE A 6 3.51 21.36 -23.81
N ILE A 7 2.70 21.67 -22.82
CA ILE A 7 1.25 21.43 -22.88
C ILE A 7 0.52 22.75 -22.79
N LYS A 8 -0.56 22.88 -23.56
CA LYS A 8 -1.45 24.01 -23.58
C LYS A 8 -2.76 23.65 -22.90
N CYS A 9 -3.13 24.39 -21.86
CA CYS A 9 -4.40 24.20 -21.19
C CYS A 9 -5.57 24.52 -22.14
N GLN A 10 -6.51 23.57 -22.30
CA GLN A 10 -7.69 23.77 -23.15
C GLN A 10 -8.67 24.84 -22.62
N VAL A 11 -8.58 25.18 -21.33
CA VAL A 11 -9.48 26.16 -20.69
C VAL A 11 -9.00 27.60 -20.93
N CYS A 12 -7.75 27.90 -20.56
CA CYS A 12 -7.23 29.28 -20.56
C CYS A 12 -6.10 29.53 -21.57
N GLY A 13 -5.65 28.50 -22.29
CA GLY A 13 -4.58 28.58 -23.29
C GLY A 13 -3.17 28.76 -22.71
N CYS A 14 -3.00 28.75 -21.38
CA CYS A 14 -1.70 28.84 -20.71
C CYS A 14 -0.80 27.67 -21.09
N ILE A 15 0.49 27.95 -21.28
CA ILE A 15 1.50 26.96 -21.67
C ILE A 15 2.33 26.58 -20.46
N THR A 16 2.39 25.28 -20.18
CA THR A 16 3.19 24.71 -19.10
C THR A 16 4.26 23.78 -19.67
N ARG A 17 5.50 24.02 -19.28
CA ARG A 17 6.63 23.13 -19.58
C ARG A 17 6.64 21.98 -18.58
N VAL A 18 6.40 20.77 -19.07
CA VAL A 18 6.49 19.54 -18.30
C VAL A 18 7.89 18.95 -18.44
N ARG A 19 8.62 18.87 -17.31
CA ARG A 19 9.94 18.27 -17.20
C ARG A 19 9.82 16.86 -16.64
N LEU A 20 9.67 15.87 -17.51
CA LEU A 20 9.51 14.48 -17.12
C LEU A 20 10.87 13.82 -16.84
N GLN A 21 11.07 13.31 -15.62
CA GLN A 21 12.09 12.31 -15.34
C GLN A 21 11.64 10.96 -15.93
N VAL A 22 12.31 10.54 -17.01
CA VAL A 22 12.06 9.23 -17.62
C VAL A 22 12.57 8.13 -16.66
N GLY A 23 11.64 7.28 -16.22
CA GLY A 23 11.86 6.20 -15.25
C GLY A 23 11.69 4.79 -15.84
N GLY A 24 11.64 3.79 -14.96
CA GLY A 24 11.54 2.37 -15.31
C GLY A 24 10.11 1.84 -15.50
N GLN A 25 9.09 2.65 -15.24
CA GLN A 25 7.69 2.27 -15.46
C GLN A 25 7.30 2.32 -16.94
N GLU A 26 6.59 1.30 -17.43
CA GLU A 26 6.08 1.25 -18.81
C GLU A 26 4.95 2.26 -19.06
N GLU A 27 4.09 2.48 -18.06
CA GLU A 27 3.14 3.59 -18.05
C GLU A 27 3.00 4.14 -16.64
N HIS A 28 2.61 5.40 -16.50
CA HIS A 28 2.13 5.94 -15.23
C HIS A 28 1.18 7.12 -15.48
N PRO A 29 0.25 7.41 -14.55
CA PRO A 29 -0.56 8.62 -14.60
C PRO A 29 0.32 9.87 -14.48
N ILE A 30 -0.15 10.98 -15.03
CA ILE A 30 0.40 12.32 -14.83
C ILE A 30 -0.76 13.28 -14.49
N GLU A 31 -0.63 14.01 -13.40
CA GLU A 31 -1.54 15.08 -12.99
C GLU A 31 -0.72 16.36 -12.74
N VAL A 32 -1.08 17.43 -13.45
CA VAL A 32 -0.41 18.73 -13.43
C VAL A 32 -1.46 19.82 -13.29
N THR A 33 -1.23 20.85 -12.49
CA THR A 33 -2.17 21.96 -12.40
C THR A 33 -1.88 23.01 -13.48
N CYS A 34 -2.90 23.63 -14.06
CA CYS A 34 -2.70 24.84 -14.84
C CYS A 34 -2.43 26.02 -13.90
N GLY A 35 -1.25 26.62 -13.94
CA GLY A 35 -0.84 27.68 -13.01
C GLY A 35 -1.68 28.96 -13.12
N LYS A 36 -2.32 29.18 -14.28
CA LYS A 36 -3.15 30.36 -14.53
C LYS A 36 -4.60 30.21 -14.08
N CYS A 37 -5.26 29.08 -14.41
CA CYS A 37 -6.69 28.90 -14.11
C CYS A 37 -6.98 27.84 -13.02
N GLY A 38 -5.96 27.18 -12.49
CA GLY A 38 -6.09 26.18 -11.42
C GLY A 38 -6.74 24.85 -11.84
N THR A 39 -7.05 24.65 -13.13
CA THR A 39 -7.63 23.39 -13.61
C THR A 39 -6.59 22.27 -13.55
N SER A 40 -6.95 21.10 -12.98
CA SER A 40 -6.09 19.90 -13.04
C SER A 40 -6.06 19.37 -14.47
N LEU A 41 -4.86 19.19 -15.02
CA LEU A 41 -4.55 18.62 -16.32
C LEU A 41 -4.13 17.17 -16.11
N SER A 42 -5.01 16.24 -16.47
CA SER A 42 -4.84 14.81 -16.22
C SER A 42 -4.43 14.09 -17.51
N GLY A 43 -3.58 13.08 -17.36
CA GLY A 43 -3.10 12.32 -18.49
C GLY A 43 -2.35 11.05 -18.10
N LYS A 44 -1.67 10.48 -19.09
CA LYS A 44 -0.80 9.32 -18.96
C LYS A 44 0.49 9.50 -19.74
N VAL A 45 1.55 8.93 -19.19
CA VAL A 45 2.84 8.79 -19.85
C VAL A 45 3.05 7.31 -20.16
N LYS A 46 3.49 7.00 -21.38
CA LYS A 46 3.94 5.67 -21.79
C LYS A 46 5.41 5.72 -22.18
N ILE A 47 6.20 4.81 -21.61
CA ILE A 47 7.65 4.72 -21.78
C ILE A 47 7.97 3.33 -22.35
N GLY A 48 8.49 3.31 -23.57
CA GLY A 48 8.92 2.08 -24.24
C GLY A 48 10.18 1.52 -23.60
N GLN A 49 10.05 0.39 -22.89
CA GLN A 49 11.18 -0.28 -22.22
C GLN A 49 11.96 -1.21 -23.18
N ASP A 50 11.25 -1.89 -24.10
CA ASP A 50 11.87 -2.80 -25.09
C ASP A 50 12.28 -2.10 -26.40
N CYS A 51 11.60 -1.01 -26.74
CA CYS A 51 11.87 -0.18 -27.91
C CYS A 51 11.78 1.29 -27.47
N PRO A 52 12.81 2.12 -27.71
CA PRO A 52 12.78 3.52 -27.27
C PRO A 52 11.56 4.25 -27.82
N GLY A 53 10.74 4.76 -26.91
CA GLY A 53 9.54 5.52 -27.23
C GLY A 53 9.02 6.23 -25.99
N LEU A 54 8.55 7.46 -26.17
CA LEU A 54 7.93 8.24 -25.10
C LEU A 54 6.69 8.90 -25.68
N ASN A 55 5.55 8.70 -25.02
CA ASN A 55 4.28 9.25 -25.46
C ASN A 55 3.52 9.84 -24.28
N PHE A 56 2.95 11.03 -24.49
CA PHE A 56 2.11 11.74 -23.54
C PHE A 56 0.69 11.78 -24.11
N SER A 57 -0.30 11.59 -23.23
CA SER A 57 -1.70 11.76 -23.58
C SER A 57 -2.36 12.51 -22.45
N PHE A 58 -2.84 13.72 -22.70
CA PHE A 58 -3.63 14.50 -21.75
C PHE A 58 -5.09 14.53 -22.18
N ASP A 59 -6.00 14.45 -21.20
CA ASP A 59 -7.44 14.44 -21.45
C ASP A 59 -7.97 15.86 -21.71
N ASN A 60 -7.29 16.87 -21.16
CA ASN A 60 -7.73 18.26 -21.14
C ASN A 60 -6.59 19.28 -21.35
N ALA A 61 -5.53 18.85 -22.04
CA ALA A 61 -4.45 19.71 -22.51
C ALA A 61 -4.00 19.27 -23.91
N ASP A 62 -3.62 20.23 -24.74
CA ASP A 62 -3.12 19.98 -26.10
C ASP A 62 -1.58 20.06 -26.13
N ASP A 63 -0.96 19.38 -27.08
CA ASP A 63 0.47 19.55 -27.33
C ASP A 63 0.76 20.96 -27.85
N ALA A 64 1.76 21.63 -27.25
CA ALA A 64 2.25 22.92 -27.69
C ALA A 64 3.65 22.77 -28.32
N GLN A 65 3.90 23.48 -29.42
CA GLN A 65 5.25 23.60 -29.99
C GLN A 65 5.98 24.88 -29.54
N ASP A 66 5.34 25.69 -28.71
CA ASP A 66 5.92 26.94 -28.21
C ASP A 66 6.82 26.66 -27.00
N GLU A 67 8.08 27.09 -27.08
CA GLU A 67 9.05 26.97 -25.99
C GLU A 67 8.89 28.06 -24.92
N ASN A 68 8.07 29.08 -25.16
CA ASN A 68 7.75 30.14 -24.21
C ASN A 68 6.63 29.69 -23.25
N ALA A 69 7.00 28.87 -22.27
CA ALA A 69 6.08 28.49 -21.20
C ALA A 69 5.91 29.60 -20.15
N ASP A 70 4.71 29.72 -19.59
CA ASP A 70 4.43 30.58 -18.44
C ASP A 70 4.88 29.91 -17.13
N TYR A 71 4.69 28.58 -17.06
CA TYR A 71 4.97 27.76 -15.89
C TYR A 71 5.86 26.56 -16.23
N VAL A 72 6.55 26.05 -15.22
CA VAL A 72 7.28 24.78 -15.28
C VAL A 72 6.82 23.85 -14.18
N VAL A 73 6.77 22.56 -14.47
CA VAL A 73 6.52 21.50 -13.48
C VAL A 73 7.47 20.33 -13.72
N GLU A 74 8.00 19.75 -12.66
CA GLU A 74 8.73 18.49 -12.74
C GLU A 74 7.79 17.31 -12.52
N CYS A 75 7.90 16.29 -13.36
CA CYS A 75 7.09 15.09 -13.26
C CYS A 75 7.92 13.84 -13.17
N SER A 76 7.48 12.88 -12.36
CA SER A 76 8.04 11.54 -12.29
C SER A 76 6.95 10.55 -11.92
N GLY A 77 6.97 9.37 -12.53
CA GLY A 77 6.14 8.25 -12.08
C GLY A 77 6.61 7.64 -10.76
N GLU A 78 7.86 7.90 -10.38
CA GLU A 78 8.57 7.14 -9.34
C GLU A 78 8.92 7.99 -8.12
N PHE A 79 9.33 9.24 -8.32
CA PHE A 79 9.88 10.08 -7.26
C PHE A 79 8.98 11.27 -6.95
N PRO A 80 9.00 11.76 -5.71
CA PRO A 80 8.56 13.11 -5.41
C PRO A 80 9.27 14.12 -6.32
N THR A 81 8.54 15.15 -6.75
CA THR A 81 9.06 16.18 -7.65
C THR A 81 8.80 17.57 -7.10
N ALA A 82 9.57 18.54 -7.60
CA ALA A 82 9.29 19.94 -7.31
C ALA A 82 7.90 20.30 -7.84
N LYS A 83 7.13 21.00 -7.02
CA LYS A 83 5.83 21.55 -7.41
C LYS A 83 6.01 22.59 -8.50
N GLN A 84 4.89 22.92 -9.14
CA GLN A 84 4.86 23.89 -10.21
C GLN A 84 5.32 25.27 -9.74
N ALA A 85 6.08 25.96 -10.59
CA ALA A 85 6.54 27.32 -10.38
C ALA A 85 6.45 28.13 -11.67
N GLU A 86 6.55 29.45 -11.56
CA GLU A 86 6.71 30.31 -12.74
C GLU A 86 8.08 30.07 -13.38
N VAL A 87 8.18 30.22 -14.70
CA VAL A 87 9.44 30.02 -15.43
C VAL A 87 10.52 31.02 -14.97
N ALA A 88 10.14 32.18 -14.44
CA ALA A 88 11.08 33.13 -13.85
C ALA A 88 11.85 32.55 -12.65
N ASP A 89 11.27 31.59 -11.94
CA ASP A 89 11.84 30.97 -10.72
C ASP A 89 12.70 29.72 -11.05
N LEU A 90 12.99 29.46 -12.33
CA LEU A 90 13.73 28.28 -12.80
C LEU A 90 15.19 28.16 -12.32
N GLU A 91 15.77 29.20 -11.71
CA GLU A 91 17.19 29.24 -11.34
C GLU A 91 17.62 28.09 -10.41
N GLY A 92 16.67 27.44 -9.69
CA GLY A 92 16.94 26.30 -8.80
C GLY A 92 16.80 24.89 -9.41
N LEU A 93 16.18 24.73 -10.58
CA LEU A 93 15.72 23.43 -11.11
C LEU A 93 16.74 22.69 -11.99
N VAL A 94 18.03 22.87 -11.71
CA VAL A 94 19.13 22.28 -12.50
C VAL A 94 19.29 20.79 -12.23
N VAL A 95 19.08 20.37 -10.98
CA VAL A 95 19.29 18.98 -10.55
C VAL A 95 18.04 18.15 -10.84
N THR A 96 18.19 17.09 -11.63
CA THR A 96 17.08 16.18 -11.98
C THR A 96 16.48 15.50 -10.73
N PRO A 97 15.18 15.13 -10.74
CA PRO A 97 14.56 14.39 -9.63
C PRO A 97 15.36 13.16 -9.21
N PHE A 98 15.87 12.40 -10.17
CA PHE A 98 16.70 11.22 -9.88
C PHE A 98 17.95 11.55 -9.04
N ILE A 99 18.72 12.58 -9.42
CA ILE A 99 19.93 12.97 -8.68
C ILE A 99 19.58 13.45 -7.27
N ARG A 100 18.52 14.25 -7.11
CA ARG A 100 18.07 14.69 -5.77
C ARG A 100 17.70 13.49 -4.90
N TYR A 101 16.92 12.57 -5.45
CA TYR A 101 16.44 11.40 -4.74
C TYR A 101 17.55 10.42 -4.37
N MET A 102 18.56 10.22 -5.24
CA MET A 102 19.75 9.43 -4.93
C MET A 102 20.54 9.97 -3.73
N ASN A 103 20.61 11.29 -3.55
CA ASN A 103 21.30 11.90 -2.40
C ASN A 103 20.54 11.68 -1.08
N CYS A 104 19.22 11.49 -1.15
CA CYS A 104 18.35 11.31 0.00
C CYS A 104 18.19 9.85 0.43
N MET A 105 18.74 8.86 -0.30
CA MET A 105 18.65 7.44 0.04
C MET A 105 19.18 7.11 1.44
N LYS A 106 18.50 6.21 2.16
CA LYS A 106 18.90 5.76 3.52
C LYS A 106 20.19 4.95 3.51
N THR A 107 20.33 4.06 2.54
CA THR A 107 21.45 3.12 2.39
C THR A 107 21.87 3.03 0.92
N ASP A 108 23.07 2.49 0.68
CA ASP A 108 23.58 2.26 -0.68
C ASP A 108 22.67 1.35 -1.52
N ASP A 109 21.96 0.42 -0.87
CA ASP A 109 21.05 -0.55 -1.52
C ASP A 109 19.61 -0.02 -1.67
N SER A 110 19.26 1.11 -1.04
CA SER A 110 17.87 1.62 -0.96
C SER A 110 17.23 1.84 -2.34
N TYR A 111 18.00 2.33 -3.30
CA TYR A 111 17.51 2.53 -4.66
C TYR A 111 17.19 1.20 -5.36
N GLU A 112 18.06 0.20 -5.25
CA GLU A 112 17.84 -1.11 -5.84
C GLU A 112 16.62 -1.80 -5.20
N GLU A 113 16.47 -1.68 -3.88
CA GLU A 113 15.32 -2.22 -3.16
C GLU A 113 14.00 -1.58 -3.58
N PHE A 114 13.99 -0.25 -3.78
CA PHE A 114 12.84 0.50 -4.28
C PHE A 114 12.47 0.06 -5.70
N VAL A 115 13.45 0.01 -6.61
CA VAL A 115 13.23 -0.44 -8.00
C VAL A 115 12.67 -1.87 -8.02
N GLN A 116 13.18 -2.74 -7.16
CA GLN A 116 12.68 -4.11 -7.04
C GLN A 116 11.22 -4.14 -6.55
N ALA A 117 10.86 -3.31 -5.57
CA ALA A 117 9.49 -3.22 -5.06
C ALA A 117 8.52 -2.75 -6.15
N VAL A 118 8.87 -1.69 -6.89
CA VAL A 118 8.06 -1.18 -8.01
C VAL A 118 7.94 -2.21 -9.14
N SER A 119 9.03 -2.90 -9.49
CA SER A 119 9.04 -4.00 -10.48
C SER A 119 8.07 -5.12 -10.09
N GLN A 120 8.06 -5.51 -8.80
CA GLN A 120 7.16 -6.53 -8.28
C GLN A 120 5.69 -6.08 -8.31
N LEU A 121 5.39 -4.84 -7.91
CA LEU A 121 4.04 -4.28 -8.00
C LEU A 121 3.52 -4.26 -9.45
N ASN A 122 4.36 -3.83 -10.39
CA ASN A 122 4.01 -3.86 -11.82
C ASN A 122 3.74 -5.29 -12.33
N ALA A 123 4.55 -6.26 -11.91
CA ALA A 123 4.34 -7.66 -12.26
C ALA A 123 3.03 -8.21 -11.67
N THR A 124 2.68 -7.82 -10.44
CA THR A 124 1.43 -8.17 -9.78
C THR A 124 0.24 -7.55 -10.51
N ALA A 125 0.28 -6.25 -10.80
CA ALA A 125 -0.78 -5.55 -11.51
C ALA A 125 -1.10 -6.20 -12.87
N LYS A 126 -0.07 -6.57 -13.65
CA LYS A 126 -0.22 -7.28 -14.93
C LYS A 126 -0.95 -8.62 -14.81
N LYS A 127 -0.85 -9.30 -13.66
CA LYS A 127 -1.46 -10.60 -13.39
C LYS A 127 -2.68 -10.55 -12.49
N TRP A 128 -3.07 -9.35 -12.04
CA TRP A 128 -4.06 -9.19 -10.99
C TRP A 128 -5.40 -9.84 -11.30
N LYS A 129 -5.83 -9.82 -12.57
CA LYS A 129 -7.05 -10.52 -13.02
C LYS A 129 -7.04 -12.01 -12.68
N ASN A 130 -5.89 -12.67 -12.81
CA ASN A 130 -5.74 -14.07 -12.46
C ASN A 130 -5.71 -14.27 -10.94
N TYR A 131 -5.00 -13.39 -10.22
CA TYR A 131 -4.91 -13.47 -8.76
C TYR A 131 -6.29 -13.26 -8.13
N LYS A 132 -7.01 -12.21 -8.53
CA LYS A 132 -8.39 -11.91 -8.11
C LYS A 132 -9.33 -13.09 -8.33
N ARG A 133 -9.22 -13.77 -9.48
CA ARG A 133 -10.01 -14.98 -9.77
C ARG A 133 -9.73 -16.08 -8.75
N ILE A 134 -8.45 -16.35 -8.47
CA ILE A 134 -8.05 -17.34 -7.46
C ILE A 134 -8.55 -16.94 -6.06
N LEU A 135 -8.38 -15.69 -5.64
CA LEU A 135 -8.85 -15.19 -4.34
C LEU A 135 -10.37 -15.31 -4.21
N THR A 136 -11.12 -15.05 -5.29
CA THR A 136 -12.58 -15.23 -5.33
C THR A 136 -12.98 -16.69 -5.19
N LEU A 137 -12.27 -17.61 -5.86
CA LEU A 137 -12.53 -19.04 -5.75
C LEU A 137 -12.18 -19.58 -4.36
N ALA A 138 -11.13 -19.03 -3.73
CA ALA A 138 -10.74 -19.35 -2.36
C ALA A 138 -11.82 -18.93 -1.37
N LYS A 139 -12.35 -17.71 -1.51
CA LYS A 139 -13.49 -17.23 -0.73
C LYS A 139 -14.69 -18.16 -0.83
N ASN A 140 -15.04 -18.58 -2.05
CA ASN A 140 -16.25 -19.38 -2.29
C ASN A 140 -16.08 -20.88 -2.02
N ASN A 141 -14.94 -21.31 -1.46
CA ASN A 141 -14.61 -22.73 -1.26
C ASN A 141 -14.84 -23.57 -2.54
N SER A 142 -14.48 -23.02 -3.70
CA SER A 142 -14.81 -23.61 -5.00
C SER A 142 -13.95 -24.82 -5.33
N GLU A 143 -14.58 -25.88 -5.85
CA GLU A 143 -13.89 -27.07 -6.39
C GLU A 143 -12.88 -26.75 -7.50
N TYR A 144 -13.00 -25.59 -8.16
CA TYR A 144 -12.11 -25.15 -9.24
C TYR A 144 -10.87 -24.40 -8.75
N LEU A 145 -10.72 -24.17 -7.45
CA LEU A 145 -9.62 -23.37 -6.91
C LEU A 145 -8.25 -23.97 -7.23
N THR A 146 -8.04 -25.24 -6.94
CA THR A 146 -6.74 -25.91 -7.09
C THR A 146 -6.25 -25.89 -8.54
N GLN A 147 -7.13 -26.18 -9.50
CA GLN A 147 -6.75 -26.14 -10.92
C GLN A 147 -6.38 -24.72 -11.37
N GLU A 148 -7.02 -23.67 -10.85
CA GLU A 148 -6.70 -22.29 -11.20
C GLU A 148 -5.39 -21.83 -10.58
N ILE A 149 -5.10 -22.24 -9.34
CA ILE A 149 -3.79 -22.03 -8.72
C ILE A 149 -2.70 -22.67 -9.58
N GLN A 150 -2.89 -23.93 -9.99
CA GLN A 150 -1.88 -24.70 -10.72
C GLN A 150 -1.65 -24.22 -12.17
N LYS A 151 -2.60 -23.47 -12.76
CA LYS A 151 -2.40 -22.81 -14.08
C LYS A 151 -1.40 -21.67 -13.99
N GLU A 152 -1.41 -20.92 -12.90
CA GLU A 152 -0.60 -19.71 -12.73
C GLU A 152 0.71 -19.97 -11.96
N PHE A 153 0.66 -20.91 -11.01
CA PHE A 153 1.72 -21.21 -10.05
C PHE A 153 2.08 -22.69 -10.06
N SER A 154 3.35 -22.98 -9.77
CA SER A 154 3.89 -24.33 -9.72
C SER A 154 4.92 -24.44 -8.60
N GLY A 155 5.14 -25.65 -8.08
CA GLY A 155 6.15 -25.95 -7.08
C GLY A 155 5.54 -26.38 -5.73
N GLN A 156 6.41 -26.61 -4.73
CA GLN A 156 6.01 -27.31 -3.49
C GLN A 156 4.92 -26.57 -2.69
N PHE A 157 4.88 -25.24 -2.72
CA PHE A 157 3.86 -24.46 -2.01
C PHE A 157 2.49 -24.43 -2.71
N PHE A 158 2.40 -24.91 -3.95
CA PHE A 158 1.20 -24.82 -4.79
C PHE A 158 0.62 -26.21 -5.14
N GLN A 159 1.00 -27.24 -4.38
CA GLN A 159 0.51 -28.62 -4.61
C GLN A 159 -0.97 -28.78 -4.24
N CYS A 160 -1.45 -28.08 -3.22
CA CYS A 160 -2.85 -28.05 -2.79
C CYS A 160 -3.45 -29.45 -2.55
N ARG A 161 -2.72 -30.32 -1.83
CA ARG A 161 -3.15 -31.72 -1.59
C ARG A 161 -4.25 -31.84 -0.54
N ASP A 162 -4.35 -30.86 0.35
CA ASP A 162 -5.37 -30.74 1.38
C ASP A 162 -5.73 -29.26 1.59
N GLU A 163 -6.64 -29.01 2.52
CA GLU A 163 -7.10 -27.66 2.85
C GLU A 163 -5.99 -26.77 3.42
N SER A 164 -5.08 -27.32 4.23
CA SER A 164 -3.95 -26.57 4.81
C SER A 164 -2.97 -26.13 3.72
N GLU A 165 -2.66 -27.01 2.76
CA GLU A 165 -1.83 -26.67 1.62
C GLU A 165 -2.50 -25.68 0.68
N THR A 166 -3.83 -25.77 0.54
CA THR A 166 -4.62 -24.84 -0.27
C THR A 166 -4.62 -23.45 0.37
N LEU A 167 -4.86 -23.36 1.68
CA LEU A 167 -4.76 -22.11 2.45
C LEU A 167 -3.36 -21.50 2.31
N ARG A 168 -2.31 -22.32 2.46
CA ARG A 168 -0.91 -21.90 2.27
C ARG A 168 -0.64 -21.43 0.85
N ALA A 169 -1.16 -22.11 -0.16
CA ALA A 169 -0.99 -21.72 -1.56
C ALA A 169 -1.61 -20.35 -1.83
N VAL A 170 -2.83 -20.10 -1.33
CA VAL A 170 -3.50 -18.79 -1.41
C VAL A 170 -2.68 -17.71 -0.70
N HIS A 171 -2.24 -17.96 0.52
CA HIS A 171 -1.37 -17.04 1.26
C HIS A 171 -0.07 -16.74 0.50
N MET A 172 0.55 -17.74 -0.12
CA MET A 172 1.74 -17.51 -0.93
C MET A 172 1.46 -16.60 -2.12
N ILE A 173 0.27 -16.58 -2.71
CA ILE A 173 -0.09 -15.62 -3.76
C ILE A 173 -0.04 -14.19 -3.21
N GLU A 174 -0.51 -13.95 -1.99
CA GLU A 174 -0.42 -12.65 -1.31
C GLU A 174 1.04 -12.25 -1.04
N VAL A 175 1.84 -13.20 -0.58
CA VAL A 175 3.28 -13.01 -0.34
C VAL A 175 4.00 -12.58 -1.63
N HIS A 176 3.76 -13.31 -2.72
CA HIS A 176 4.34 -13.00 -4.03
C HIS A 176 3.80 -11.69 -4.60
N GLY A 177 2.51 -11.44 -4.42
CA GLY A 177 1.82 -10.32 -5.04
C GLY A 177 2.14 -8.97 -4.38
N LEU A 178 2.14 -8.93 -3.05
CA LEU A 178 2.13 -7.67 -2.30
C LEU A 178 3.23 -7.63 -1.23
N TYR A 179 3.42 -8.69 -0.44
CA TYR A 179 4.30 -8.61 0.74
C TYR A 179 5.76 -8.43 0.32
N SER A 180 6.20 -9.15 -0.71
CA SER A 180 7.57 -9.04 -1.21
C SER A 180 7.95 -7.62 -1.64
N ALA A 181 6.98 -6.82 -2.08
CA ALA A 181 7.20 -5.44 -2.48
C ALA A 181 7.04 -4.46 -1.31
N LEU A 182 6.02 -4.66 -0.48
CA LEU A 182 5.54 -3.64 0.46
C LEU A 182 5.84 -3.94 1.93
N ARG A 183 6.15 -5.20 2.28
CA ARG A 183 6.38 -5.68 3.65
C ARG A 183 7.44 -6.80 3.69
N LYS A 184 8.63 -6.52 3.17
CA LYS A 184 9.77 -7.45 3.20
C LYS A 184 10.17 -7.84 4.64
N ASP A 185 9.92 -6.95 5.60
CA ASP A 185 10.10 -7.19 7.03
C ASP A 185 9.33 -8.42 7.54
N ILE A 186 8.11 -8.68 7.03
CA ILE A 186 7.35 -9.91 7.33
C ILE A 186 8.13 -11.16 6.93
N LEU A 187 8.78 -11.12 5.76
CA LEU A 187 9.49 -12.27 5.19
C LEU A 187 10.87 -12.47 5.84
N ASN A 188 11.48 -11.38 6.31
CA ASN A 188 12.79 -11.39 6.95
C ASN A 188 12.73 -11.86 8.41
N ASP A 189 11.63 -11.58 9.11
CA ASP A 189 11.43 -11.97 10.50
C ASP A 189 10.04 -12.57 10.73
N LEU A 190 9.95 -13.91 10.64
CA LEU A 190 8.73 -14.66 10.91
C LEU A 190 8.46 -14.85 12.42
N SER A 191 9.27 -14.29 13.32
CA SER A 191 9.18 -14.55 14.76
C SER A 191 7.84 -14.11 15.35
N PHE A 192 7.30 -12.98 14.91
CA PHE A 192 6.00 -12.49 15.36
C PHE A 192 4.87 -13.45 14.95
N SER A 193 4.94 -13.95 13.71
CA SER A 193 3.94 -14.83 13.11
C SER A 193 3.99 -16.22 13.73
N ALA A 194 5.20 -16.77 13.91
CA ALA A 194 5.43 -18.01 14.65
C ALA A 194 5.07 -17.91 16.14
N GLY A 195 5.08 -16.70 16.71
CA GLY A 195 4.63 -16.44 18.08
C GLY A 195 3.14 -16.69 18.27
N ILE A 196 2.31 -16.44 17.24
CA ILE A 196 0.85 -16.66 17.29
C ILE A 196 0.54 -18.15 17.48
N LEU A 197 1.23 -19.02 16.75
CA LEU A 197 1.05 -20.48 16.84
C LEU A 197 1.49 -21.08 18.19
N LYS A 198 2.21 -20.32 19.01
CA LYS A 198 2.73 -20.75 20.33
C LYS A 198 1.94 -20.17 21.50
N MET A 199 0.93 -19.35 21.23
CA MET A 199 0.08 -18.78 22.27
C MET A 199 -0.76 -19.86 22.96
N ASP A 200 -1.36 -19.51 24.09
CA ASP A 200 -2.25 -20.40 24.81
C ASP A 200 -3.39 -20.87 23.90
N SER A 201 -3.50 -22.19 23.74
CA SER A 201 -4.43 -22.80 22.78
C SER A 201 -5.90 -22.55 23.14
N ALA A 202 -6.23 -22.49 24.44
CA ALA A 202 -7.59 -22.22 24.88
C ALA A 202 -8.00 -20.77 24.57
N GLN A 203 -7.10 -19.81 24.81
CA GLN A 203 -7.33 -18.40 24.46
C GLN A 203 -7.39 -18.17 22.95
N MET A 204 -6.53 -18.81 22.17
CA MET A 204 -6.58 -18.71 20.70
C MET A 204 -7.86 -19.28 20.12
N LYS A 205 -8.32 -20.42 20.63
CA LYS A 205 -9.63 -20.97 20.26
C LYS A 205 -10.78 -20.04 20.65
N SER A 206 -10.74 -19.50 21.88
CA SER A 206 -11.71 -18.51 22.35
C SER A 206 -11.75 -17.26 21.46
N LEU A 207 -10.61 -16.79 20.96
CA LEU A 207 -10.54 -15.67 20.01
C LEU A 207 -11.21 -16.02 18.68
N ILE A 208 -10.92 -17.20 18.11
CA ILE A 208 -11.53 -17.64 16.85
C ILE A 208 -13.05 -17.79 17.02
N ASP A 209 -13.50 -18.42 18.11
CA ASP A 209 -14.92 -18.57 18.43
C ASP A 209 -15.60 -17.21 18.64
N PHE A 210 -14.92 -16.25 19.27
CA PHE A 210 -15.41 -14.87 19.40
C PHE A 210 -15.56 -14.21 18.02
N LEU A 211 -14.54 -14.25 17.17
CA LEU A 211 -14.60 -13.65 15.84
C LEU A 211 -15.71 -14.27 14.98
N ASN A 212 -15.82 -15.60 14.98
CA ASN A 212 -16.81 -16.34 14.21
C ASN A 212 -18.22 -16.33 14.80
N SER A 213 -18.45 -15.64 15.93
CA SER A 213 -19.80 -15.45 16.50
C SER A 213 -20.33 -14.02 16.32
N HIS A 214 -19.57 -13.13 15.67
CA HIS A 214 -19.94 -11.73 15.50
C HIS A 214 -19.95 -11.33 14.02
N ASP A 215 -21.13 -10.88 13.56
CA ASP A 215 -21.31 -10.38 12.20
C ASP A 215 -20.32 -9.25 11.86
N GLY A 216 -19.71 -9.34 10.69
CA GLY A 216 -18.66 -8.42 10.22
C GLY A 216 -17.26 -8.72 10.77
N PHE A 217 -17.10 -9.78 11.57
CA PHE A 217 -15.84 -10.21 12.17
C PHE A 217 -15.50 -11.69 11.97
N HIS A 218 -16.36 -12.46 11.29
CA HIS A 218 -16.01 -13.83 10.89
C HIS A 218 -14.68 -13.81 10.13
N LEU A 219 -13.84 -14.83 10.31
CA LEU A 219 -12.52 -14.86 9.67
C LEU A 219 -12.61 -14.72 8.13
N GLU A 220 -13.65 -15.29 7.53
CA GLU A 220 -13.96 -15.18 6.10
C GLU A 220 -14.34 -13.75 5.67
N GLU A 221 -15.14 -13.05 6.47
CA GLU A 221 -15.54 -11.65 6.20
C GLU A 221 -14.36 -10.69 6.34
N LEU A 222 -13.51 -10.90 7.36
CA LEU A 222 -12.28 -10.13 7.52
C LEU A 222 -11.32 -10.37 6.36
N GLN A 223 -11.24 -11.60 5.85
CA GLN A 223 -10.43 -11.90 4.68
C GLN A 223 -11.00 -11.26 3.41
N GLU A 224 -12.32 -11.29 3.22
CA GLU A 224 -12.98 -10.62 2.10
C GLU A 224 -12.70 -9.12 2.10
N LEU A 225 -12.77 -8.48 3.28
CA LEU A 225 -12.45 -7.07 3.44
C LEU A 225 -11.01 -6.77 2.98
N ILE A 226 -10.04 -7.60 3.34
CA ILE A 226 -8.64 -7.47 2.88
C ILE A 226 -8.55 -7.60 1.35
N TYR A 227 -9.21 -8.59 0.75
CA TYR A 227 -9.17 -8.81 -0.69
C TYR A 227 -9.83 -7.70 -1.49
N LYS A 228 -10.89 -7.08 -0.94
CA LYS A 228 -11.48 -5.88 -1.51
C LYS A 228 -10.47 -4.72 -1.56
N VAL A 229 -9.77 -4.47 -0.46
CA VAL A 229 -8.76 -3.40 -0.40
C VAL A 229 -7.57 -3.70 -1.32
N TYR A 230 -7.17 -4.96 -1.49
CA TYR A 230 -6.15 -5.32 -2.48
C TYR A 230 -6.55 -4.94 -3.91
N ASP A 231 -7.81 -5.17 -4.27
CA ASP A 231 -8.33 -4.81 -5.60
C ASP A 231 -8.31 -3.30 -5.82
N GLU A 232 -8.75 -2.53 -4.82
CA GLU A 232 -8.72 -1.07 -4.85
C GLU A 232 -7.28 -0.53 -4.92
N PHE A 233 -6.36 -1.12 -4.15
CA PHE A 233 -4.94 -0.75 -4.18
C PHE A 233 -4.34 -0.93 -5.57
N ILE A 234 -4.60 -2.05 -6.26
CA ILE A 234 -4.08 -2.30 -7.61
C ILE A 234 -4.61 -1.31 -8.65
N VAL A 235 -5.74 -0.65 -8.40
CA VAL A 235 -6.23 0.44 -9.25
C VAL A 235 -5.47 1.75 -9.02
N VAL A 236 -4.99 1.99 -7.79
CA VAL A 236 -4.35 3.26 -7.41
C VAL A 236 -2.83 3.19 -7.23
N TYR A 237 -2.21 2.00 -7.22
CA TYR A 237 -0.83 1.83 -6.77
C TYR A 237 0.17 2.75 -7.47
N GLN A 238 0.03 2.99 -8.78
CA GLN A 238 0.93 3.87 -9.54
C GLN A 238 0.90 5.31 -9.05
N ARG A 239 -0.25 5.76 -8.52
CA ARG A 239 -0.41 7.07 -7.91
C ARG A 239 0.33 7.19 -6.57
N LEU A 240 0.53 6.07 -5.90
CA LEU A 240 1.17 6.01 -4.58
C LEU A 240 2.66 5.65 -4.64
N ILE A 241 3.24 5.41 -5.83
CA ILE A 241 4.67 5.09 -5.95
C ILE A 241 5.56 6.22 -5.42
N PRO A 242 5.31 7.52 -5.70
CA PRO A 242 6.09 8.60 -5.08
C PRO A 242 6.07 8.57 -3.54
N ALA A 243 4.94 8.21 -2.94
CA ALA A 243 4.82 8.05 -1.49
C ALA A 243 5.58 6.82 -0.97
N LEU A 244 5.54 5.70 -1.72
CA LEU A 244 6.36 4.52 -1.41
C LEU A 244 7.86 4.85 -1.44
N ALA A 245 8.28 5.71 -2.36
CA ALA A 245 9.66 6.16 -2.49
C ALA A 245 10.19 6.75 -1.15
N LEU A 246 9.40 7.58 -0.48
CA LEU A 246 9.78 8.19 0.81
C LEU A 246 10.33 7.20 1.85
N GLN A 247 9.83 5.96 1.84
CA GLN A 247 10.23 4.91 2.80
C GLN A 247 11.69 4.47 2.64
N TYR A 248 12.26 4.66 1.45
CA TYR A 248 13.65 4.34 1.10
C TYR A 248 14.62 5.53 1.29
N CYS A 249 14.09 6.70 1.65
CA CYS A 249 14.85 7.92 1.86
C CYS A 249 14.97 8.29 3.34
N LYS A 250 16.03 9.03 3.69
CA LYS A 250 16.34 9.42 5.08
C LYS A 250 15.19 10.25 5.62
N ASP A 251 14.94 10.15 6.91
CA ASP A 251 13.86 10.91 7.53
C ASP A 251 14.13 12.41 7.37
N ASN A 252 13.06 13.20 7.18
CA ASN A 252 13.13 14.65 6.94
C ASN A 252 13.93 15.08 5.69
N SER A 253 14.05 14.21 4.67
CA SER A 253 14.75 14.56 3.41
C SER A 253 13.92 15.40 2.44
N PHE A 254 12.62 15.55 2.69
CA PHE A 254 11.70 16.18 1.76
C PHE A 254 11.06 17.39 2.39
N ASP A 255 10.96 18.45 1.59
CA ASP A 255 10.20 19.62 1.93
C ASP A 255 8.82 19.53 1.26
N PHE A 256 7.82 19.09 2.00
CA PHE A 256 6.47 18.94 1.46
C PHE A 256 5.82 20.26 1.02
N GLU A 257 6.37 21.42 1.37
CA GLU A 257 5.92 22.72 0.86
C GLU A 257 6.31 22.91 -0.60
N HIS A 258 7.52 22.48 -0.98
CA HIS A 258 8.07 22.66 -2.31
C HIS A 258 8.09 21.38 -3.16
N GLU A 259 7.98 20.21 -2.54
CA GLU A 259 7.99 18.90 -3.18
C GLU A 259 6.64 18.20 -3.00
N GLY A 260 6.21 17.47 -4.03
CA GLY A 260 4.91 16.82 -4.08
C GLY A 260 4.87 15.64 -5.04
N SER A 261 3.67 15.30 -5.46
CA SER A 261 3.40 14.19 -6.38
C SER A 261 2.74 14.72 -7.65
N THR A 262 3.15 14.20 -8.81
CA THR A 262 2.51 14.50 -10.11
C THR A 262 1.89 13.26 -10.73
N THR A 263 1.70 12.19 -9.97
CA THR A 263 1.02 10.97 -10.44
C THR A 263 -0.43 10.93 -9.98
N SER A 264 -0.84 11.86 -9.11
CA SER A 264 -2.14 11.87 -8.47
C SER A 264 -2.63 13.28 -8.16
N SER A 265 -3.93 13.37 -7.88
CA SER A 265 -4.55 14.43 -7.10
C SER A 265 -5.21 13.88 -5.85
N PHE A 266 -5.55 14.78 -4.91
CA PHE A 266 -6.35 14.44 -3.74
C PHE A 266 -7.60 13.63 -4.12
N GLY A 267 -8.35 14.08 -5.15
CA GLY A 267 -9.56 13.39 -5.61
C GLY A 267 -9.31 11.96 -6.11
N SER A 268 -8.17 11.72 -6.75
CA SER A 268 -7.81 10.41 -7.32
C SER A 268 -7.44 9.34 -6.28
N VAL A 269 -7.02 9.76 -5.07
CA VAL A 269 -6.61 8.88 -3.97
C VAL A 269 -7.65 8.85 -2.83
N LYS A 270 -8.49 9.89 -2.73
CA LYS A 270 -9.46 10.11 -1.64
C LYS A 270 -10.29 8.88 -1.27
N GLN A 271 -10.84 8.20 -2.28
CA GLN A 271 -11.72 7.05 -2.02
C GLN A 271 -10.94 5.88 -1.41
N PHE A 272 -9.79 5.54 -1.99
CA PHE A 272 -8.92 4.49 -1.44
C PHE A 272 -8.46 4.82 -0.02
N TYR A 273 -8.14 6.08 0.28
CA TYR A 273 -7.78 6.51 1.64
C TYR A 273 -8.91 6.24 2.65
N LEU A 274 -10.16 6.53 2.28
CA LEU A 274 -11.31 6.25 3.13
C LEU A 274 -11.51 4.74 3.33
N ASP A 275 -11.45 3.97 2.24
CA ASP A 275 -11.70 2.53 2.26
C ASP A 275 -10.61 1.79 3.06
N VAL A 276 -9.33 2.13 2.87
CA VAL A 276 -8.22 1.54 3.62
C VAL A 276 -8.28 1.90 5.11
N TYR A 277 -8.70 3.13 5.45
CA TYR A 277 -8.92 3.52 6.85
C TYR A 277 -10.05 2.71 7.49
N GLU A 278 -11.22 2.62 6.84
CA GLU A 278 -12.34 1.85 7.40
C GLU A 278 -12.01 0.37 7.56
N ALA A 279 -11.34 -0.19 6.55
CA ALA A 279 -10.93 -1.58 6.55
C ALA A 279 -9.94 -1.87 7.68
N LEU A 280 -8.87 -1.08 7.78
CA LEU A 280 -7.87 -1.22 8.83
C LEU A 280 -8.51 -1.10 10.21
N GLY A 281 -9.37 -0.10 10.44
CA GLY A 281 -10.08 0.07 11.71
C GLY A 281 -11.03 -1.09 12.05
N ASN A 282 -11.53 -1.84 11.06
CA ASN A 282 -12.25 -3.09 11.31
C ASN A 282 -11.30 -4.22 11.73
N LEU A 283 -10.20 -4.35 11.00
CA LEU A 283 -9.20 -5.41 11.16
C LEU A 283 -8.39 -5.29 12.46
N MET A 284 -8.33 -4.10 13.08
CA MET A 284 -7.60 -3.84 14.32
C MET A 284 -8.00 -4.73 15.51
N ILE A 285 -9.15 -5.38 15.48
CA ILE A 285 -9.54 -6.34 16.53
C ILE A 285 -8.53 -7.50 16.66
N ILE A 286 -7.95 -7.96 15.54
CA ILE A 286 -7.00 -9.07 15.51
C ILE A 286 -5.72 -8.73 16.30
N PRO A 287 -4.94 -7.70 15.93
CA PRO A 287 -3.71 -7.38 16.64
C PRO A 287 -3.94 -7.00 18.10
N VAL A 288 -5.06 -6.34 18.42
CA VAL A 288 -5.41 -6.00 19.82
C VAL A 288 -5.68 -7.27 20.64
N ALA A 289 -6.48 -8.20 20.11
CA ALA A 289 -6.75 -9.46 20.80
C ALA A 289 -5.47 -10.31 20.96
N LEU A 290 -4.61 -10.37 19.95
CA LEU A 290 -3.33 -11.06 20.03
C LEU A 290 -2.42 -10.46 21.12
N ASN A 291 -2.41 -9.13 21.27
CA ASN A 291 -1.70 -8.49 22.37
C ASN A 291 -2.32 -8.81 23.74
N ASN A 292 -3.65 -8.83 23.84
CA ASN A 292 -4.32 -9.20 25.09
C ASN A 292 -3.91 -10.62 25.53
N ILE A 293 -3.92 -11.59 24.63
CA ILE A 293 -3.44 -12.96 24.92
C ILE A 293 -1.96 -12.93 25.30
N LYS A 294 -1.11 -12.27 24.51
CA LYS A 294 0.35 -12.29 24.73
C LYS A 294 0.78 -11.64 26.06
N TYR A 295 0.21 -10.49 26.39
CA TYR A 295 0.67 -9.69 27.54
C TYR A 295 -0.17 -9.91 28.80
N ARG A 296 -1.40 -10.42 28.67
CA ARG A 296 -2.37 -10.53 29.77
C ARG A 296 -3.05 -11.90 29.86
N SER A 297 -2.74 -12.82 28.95
CA SER A 297 -3.23 -14.21 28.96
C SER A 297 -4.75 -14.37 28.92
N ASP A 298 -5.47 -13.36 28.45
CA ASP A 298 -6.93 -13.36 28.31
C ASP A 298 -7.31 -12.48 27.12
N ILE A 299 -8.14 -12.99 26.20
CA ILE A 299 -8.62 -12.23 25.04
C ILE A 299 -9.34 -10.93 25.43
N ASN A 300 -10.00 -10.91 26.60
CA ASN A 300 -10.80 -9.78 27.07
C ASN A 300 -10.02 -8.79 27.93
N ALA A 301 -8.79 -9.11 28.35
CA ALA A 301 -8.02 -8.21 29.19
C ALA A 301 -7.54 -6.99 28.39
N MET A 302 -8.35 -5.93 28.33
CA MET A 302 -8.07 -4.73 27.56
C MET A 302 -7.07 -3.79 28.27
N ASN A 303 -6.34 -3.00 27.49
CA ASN A 303 -5.62 -1.85 28.04
C ASN A 303 -6.60 -0.76 28.50
N PRO A 304 -6.34 -0.09 29.64
CA PRO A 304 -7.18 0.99 30.16
C PRO A 304 -6.93 2.32 29.42
N ILE A 305 -6.99 2.31 28.08
CA ILE A 305 -6.79 3.48 27.22
C ILE A 305 -8.10 4.25 27.06
N GLU A 306 -9.18 3.52 26.76
CA GLU A 306 -10.52 4.07 26.60
C GLU A 306 -11.36 3.78 27.84
N LYS A 307 -12.18 4.74 28.24
CA LYS A 307 -13.06 4.58 29.41
C LYS A 307 -14.13 3.53 29.09
N ASN A 308 -14.40 2.65 30.07
CA ASN A 308 -15.42 1.60 30.00
C ASN A 308 -15.18 0.55 28.91
N VAL A 309 -13.93 0.34 28.49
CA VAL A 309 -13.57 -0.74 27.57
C VAL A 309 -12.82 -1.81 28.35
N ASN A 310 -13.53 -2.86 28.76
CA ASN A 310 -12.99 -3.92 29.62
C ASN A 310 -13.00 -5.30 28.95
N SER A 311 -13.47 -5.39 27.70
CA SER A 311 -13.60 -6.63 26.94
C SER A 311 -13.50 -6.37 25.44
N LEU A 312 -13.34 -7.42 24.63
CA LEU A 312 -13.44 -7.31 23.16
C LEU A 312 -14.85 -6.90 22.72
N GLU A 313 -15.87 -7.29 23.49
CA GLU A 313 -17.27 -6.90 23.30
C GLU A 313 -17.47 -5.37 23.42
N ASP A 314 -16.78 -4.74 24.38
CA ASP A 314 -16.78 -3.28 24.49
C ASP A 314 -15.96 -2.64 23.36
N TYR A 315 -14.85 -3.27 22.98
CA TYR A 315 -13.95 -2.78 21.93
C TYR A 315 -14.65 -2.69 20.57
N ILE A 316 -15.40 -3.71 20.15
CA ILE A 316 -16.09 -3.68 18.85
C ILE A 316 -17.18 -2.60 18.77
N LYS A 317 -17.69 -2.13 19.90
CA LYS A 317 -18.66 -1.01 19.98
C LYS A 317 -18.00 0.36 19.81
N LEU A 318 -16.68 0.44 19.86
CA LEU A 318 -15.96 1.68 19.63
C LEU A 318 -16.06 2.14 18.18
N THR A 319 -16.05 3.47 18.01
CA THR A 319 -15.83 4.09 16.71
C THR A 319 -14.47 3.67 16.15
N LYS A 320 -14.33 3.63 14.81
CA LYS A 320 -13.06 3.33 14.15
C LYS A 320 -11.92 4.22 14.63
N ALA A 321 -12.20 5.52 14.82
CA ALA A 321 -11.23 6.47 15.36
C ALA A 321 -10.72 6.04 16.75
N SER A 322 -11.60 5.65 17.67
CA SER A 322 -11.22 5.18 19.01
C SER A 322 -10.47 3.85 18.99
N ARG A 323 -10.77 2.96 18.04
CA ARG A 323 -10.05 1.67 17.89
C ARG A 323 -8.55 1.87 17.66
N TYR A 324 -8.16 2.94 16.95
CA TYR A 324 -6.75 3.26 16.71
C TYR A 324 -5.99 3.72 17.95
N HIS A 325 -6.65 4.12 19.04
CA HIS A 325 -5.96 4.43 20.28
C HIS A 325 -5.25 3.20 20.89
N PHE A 326 -5.66 1.99 20.48
CA PHE A 326 -5.02 0.73 20.86
C PHE A 326 -3.83 0.35 19.98
N CYS A 327 -3.45 1.17 18.98
CA CYS A 327 -2.23 0.98 18.18
C CYS A 327 -0.96 1.32 19.00
N LEU A 328 -0.66 0.54 20.04
CA LEU A 328 0.47 0.80 20.92
C LEU A 328 1.77 0.31 20.30
N ALA A 329 2.77 1.19 20.20
CA ALA A 329 4.13 0.82 19.80
C ALA A 329 4.83 -0.11 20.82
N SER A 330 4.39 -0.09 22.08
CA SER A 330 4.93 -0.93 23.16
C SER A 330 4.45 -2.38 23.11
N GLU A 331 3.42 -2.69 22.33
CA GLU A 331 2.89 -4.05 22.19
C GLU A 331 3.17 -4.60 20.80
N VAL A 332 3.69 -5.82 20.73
CA VAL A 332 4.31 -6.35 19.50
C VAL A 332 3.38 -6.39 18.28
N TYR A 333 2.11 -6.80 18.43
CA TYR A 333 1.24 -7.05 17.27
C TYR A 333 0.62 -5.77 16.72
N THR A 334 0.56 -4.71 17.52
CA THR A 334 0.14 -3.38 17.08
C THR A 334 1.34 -2.53 16.66
N GLY A 335 2.45 -2.62 17.39
CA GLY A 335 3.69 -1.91 17.08
C GLY A 335 4.33 -2.36 15.77
N PHE A 336 4.23 -3.65 15.43
CA PHE A 336 4.70 -4.19 14.15
C PHE A 336 3.99 -3.60 12.92
N LEU A 337 2.76 -3.11 13.09
CA LEU A 337 1.99 -2.55 11.98
C LEU A 337 2.47 -1.15 11.59
N GLN A 338 3.15 -0.44 12.51
CA GLN A 338 3.66 0.92 12.29
C GLN A 338 2.57 1.86 11.71
N THR A 339 1.34 1.75 12.24
CA THR A 339 0.17 2.44 11.68
C THR A 339 0.33 3.96 11.75
N LEU A 340 0.15 4.62 10.61
CA LEU A 340 0.05 6.07 10.49
C LEU A 340 -1.37 6.43 10.05
N VAL A 341 -2.14 7.12 10.91
CA VAL A 341 -3.56 7.42 10.66
C VAL A 341 -3.94 8.83 11.10
N ASN A 342 -4.75 9.51 10.28
CA ASN A 342 -5.30 10.82 10.60
C ASN A 342 -6.83 10.78 10.69
N ALA A 343 -7.34 10.38 11.86
CA ALA A 343 -8.78 10.26 12.09
C ALA A 343 -9.55 11.58 11.89
N LYS A 344 -8.90 12.73 12.14
CA LYS A 344 -9.51 14.06 11.96
C LYS A 344 -9.66 14.39 10.48
N LEU A 345 -8.62 14.16 9.68
CA LEU A 345 -8.70 14.33 8.23
C LEU A 345 -9.74 13.38 7.64
N ARG A 346 -9.70 12.08 7.95
CA ARG A 346 -10.70 11.10 7.49
C ARG A 346 -12.13 11.57 7.77
N ASN A 347 -12.40 12.04 8.99
CA ASN A 347 -13.74 12.51 9.36
C ASN A 347 -14.15 13.76 8.58
N ALA A 348 -13.23 14.71 8.38
CA ALA A 348 -13.50 15.89 7.58
C ALA A 348 -13.82 15.53 6.12
N ILE A 349 -13.08 14.57 5.53
CA ILE A 349 -13.37 14.04 4.20
C ILE A 349 -14.79 13.45 4.15
N GLY A 350 -15.15 12.61 5.12
CA GLY A 350 -16.48 11.99 5.20
C GLY A 350 -17.64 12.99 5.36
N HIS A 351 -17.37 14.17 5.89
CA HIS A 351 -18.35 15.26 6.06
C HIS A 351 -18.27 16.33 4.96
N ASN A 352 -17.44 16.16 3.93
CA ASN A 352 -17.15 17.16 2.90
C ASN A 352 -16.65 18.51 3.47
N ASP A 353 -15.98 18.47 4.63
CA ASP A 353 -15.36 19.62 5.29
C ASP A 353 -13.87 19.75 4.89
N VAL A 354 -13.58 19.56 3.59
CA VAL A 354 -12.23 19.54 3.02
C VAL A 354 -12.16 20.37 1.73
N GLU A 355 -11.09 21.15 1.61
CA GLU A 355 -10.72 21.95 0.44
C GLU A 355 -9.34 21.49 -0.05
N TYR A 356 -9.13 21.45 -1.36
CA TYR A 356 -7.85 21.07 -1.96
C TYR A 356 -7.37 22.16 -2.91
N ASN A 357 -6.18 22.70 -2.64
CA ASN A 357 -5.46 23.54 -3.58
C ASN A 357 -4.49 22.67 -4.38
N SER A 358 -4.70 22.54 -5.68
CA SER A 358 -3.91 21.67 -6.54
C SER A 358 -2.57 22.27 -6.98
N VAL A 359 -2.38 23.60 -6.86
CA VAL A 359 -1.09 24.26 -7.13
C VAL A 359 -0.14 23.94 -5.99
N ASP A 360 -0.56 24.26 -4.76
CA ASP A 360 0.23 24.04 -3.55
C ASP A 360 0.20 22.58 -3.09
N GLN A 361 -0.65 21.75 -3.71
CA GLN A 361 -0.98 20.39 -3.28
C GLN A 361 -1.35 20.33 -1.79
N LEU A 362 -2.10 21.32 -1.33
CA LEU A 362 -2.43 21.53 0.08
C LEU A 362 -3.88 21.16 0.36
N ILE A 363 -4.08 20.18 1.22
CA ILE A 363 -5.38 19.77 1.72
C ILE A 363 -5.66 20.57 2.99
N THR A 364 -6.75 21.34 3.00
CA THR A 364 -7.21 22.10 4.16
C THR A 364 -8.51 21.51 4.67
N TYR A 365 -8.60 21.22 5.96
CA TYR A 365 -9.77 20.53 6.53
C TYR A 365 -10.18 21.06 7.90
N ILE A 366 -11.46 20.89 8.24
CA ILE A 366 -12.01 21.26 9.54
C ILE A 366 -12.00 20.01 10.45
N PRO A 367 -11.12 19.94 11.47
CA PRO A 367 -10.96 18.75 12.30
C PRO A 367 -12.12 18.51 13.28
N ASN A 368 -12.95 19.53 13.54
CA ASN A 368 -14.11 19.45 14.41
C ASN A 368 -15.29 20.21 13.78
N PRO A 369 -16.33 19.53 13.30
CA PRO A 369 -17.49 20.18 12.68
C PRO A 369 -18.19 21.20 13.58
N LYS A 370 -18.06 21.07 14.92
CA LYS A 370 -18.63 22.00 15.90
C LYS A 370 -17.84 23.32 16.03
N ASP A 371 -16.60 23.36 15.55
CA ASP A 371 -15.71 24.52 15.60
C ASP A 371 -15.04 24.73 14.24
N ARG A 372 -15.79 25.33 13.30
CA ARG A 372 -15.34 25.55 11.92
C ARG A 372 -14.28 26.64 11.77
N THR A 373 -13.95 27.37 12.84
CA THR A 373 -12.90 28.39 12.82
C THR A 373 -11.49 27.79 12.87
N LYS A 374 -11.36 26.56 13.37
CA LYS A 374 -10.10 25.83 13.35
C LYS A 374 -9.97 25.07 12.05
N LYS A 375 -8.94 25.38 11.29
CA LYS A 375 -8.53 24.61 10.11
C LYS A 375 -7.18 23.95 10.38
N LYS A 376 -6.97 22.78 9.78
CA LYS A 376 -5.68 22.10 9.70
C LYS A 376 -5.31 21.89 8.25
N THR A 377 -4.03 21.70 8.00
CA THR A 377 -3.50 21.47 6.67
C THR A 377 -2.64 20.20 6.63
N GLU A 378 -2.58 19.60 5.46
CA GLU A 378 -1.74 18.45 5.15
C GLU A 378 -1.41 18.45 3.65
N TYR A 379 -0.17 18.14 3.27
CA TYR A 379 0.20 18.08 1.86
C TYR A 379 -0.23 16.76 1.21
N LEU A 380 -0.50 16.77 -0.09
CA LEU A 380 -0.93 15.59 -0.85
C LEU A 380 -0.01 14.38 -0.64
N LEU A 381 1.30 14.59 -0.71
CA LEU A 381 2.27 13.51 -0.58
C LEU A 381 2.31 12.91 0.84
N GLN A 382 1.98 13.70 1.87
CA GLN A 382 1.78 13.18 3.23
C GLN A 382 0.54 12.30 3.29
N PHE A 383 -0.58 12.77 2.72
CA PHE A 383 -1.83 12.04 2.63
C PHE A 383 -1.70 10.71 1.87
N GLU A 384 -0.97 10.71 0.75
CA GLU A 384 -0.63 9.49 -0.01
C GLU A 384 0.23 8.53 0.82
N ASN A 385 1.19 9.06 1.57
CA ASN A 385 2.05 8.26 2.45
C ASN A 385 1.26 7.63 3.61
N GLU A 386 0.30 8.35 4.20
CA GLU A 386 -0.64 7.79 5.16
C GLU A 386 -1.45 6.63 4.55
N ALA A 387 -1.98 6.80 3.33
CA ALA A 387 -2.71 5.73 2.63
C ALA A 387 -1.85 4.47 2.41
N MET A 388 -0.59 4.66 1.99
CA MET A 388 0.36 3.56 1.79
C MET A 388 0.66 2.83 3.10
N HIS A 389 0.91 3.55 4.21
CA HIS A 389 1.17 2.95 5.51
C HIS A 389 -0.04 2.18 6.06
N MET A 390 -1.26 2.72 5.87
CA MET A 390 -2.48 2.00 6.25
C MET A 390 -2.63 0.68 5.47
N PHE A 391 -2.35 0.70 4.17
CA PHE A 391 -2.38 -0.51 3.35
C PHE A 391 -1.32 -1.53 3.79
N GLN A 392 -0.11 -1.06 4.06
CA GLN A 392 0.98 -1.88 4.59
C GLN A 392 0.67 -2.50 5.96
N ALA A 393 -0.07 -1.79 6.81
CA ALA A 393 -0.58 -2.34 8.07
C ALA A 393 -1.60 -3.46 7.83
N ILE A 394 -2.49 -3.31 6.85
CA ILE A 394 -3.44 -4.38 6.47
C ILE A 394 -2.69 -5.64 6.01
N LEU A 395 -1.59 -5.53 5.27
CA LEU A 395 -0.76 -6.69 4.91
C LEU A 395 -0.20 -7.42 6.13
N GLY A 396 0.20 -6.66 7.17
CA GLY A 396 0.61 -7.22 8.45
C GLY A 396 -0.51 -7.98 9.16
N ILE A 397 -1.74 -7.43 9.14
CA ILE A 397 -2.91 -8.12 9.71
C ILE A 397 -3.31 -9.32 8.86
N SER A 398 -3.14 -9.29 7.54
CA SER A 398 -3.40 -10.45 6.69
C SER A 398 -2.49 -11.64 7.04
N GLU A 399 -1.22 -11.40 7.41
CA GLU A 399 -0.36 -12.46 7.99
C GLU A 399 -0.92 -13.01 9.31
N TYR A 400 -1.46 -12.17 10.19
CA TYR A 400 -2.08 -12.62 11.43
C TYR A 400 -3.32 -13.47 11.15
N LEU A 401 -4.17 -13.01 10.23
CA LEU A 401 -5.38 -13.71 9.83
C LEU A 401 -5.05 -15.08 9.21
N TYR A 402 -4.01 -15.17 8.38
CA TYR A 402 -3.52 -16.45 7.86
C TYR A 402 -3.19 -17.43 9.00
N ARG A 403 -2.54 -16.98 10.08
CA ARG A 403 -2.25 -17.82 11.25
C ARG A 403 -3.49 -18.20 12.04
N LEU A 404 -4.47 -17.32 12.17
CA LEU A 404 -5.75 -17.67 12.80
C LEU A 404 -6.48 -18.75 12.02
N ARG A 405 -6.53 -18.66 10.69
CA ARG A 405 -7.11 -19.70 9.84
C ARG A 405 -6.32 -21.01 9.87
N GLU A 406 -4.99 -20.95 9.97
CA GLU A 406 -4.15 -22.14 10.17
C GLU A 406 -4.51 -22.84 11.50
N LEU A 407 -4.71 -22.09 12.58
CA LEU A 407 -5.15 -22.62 13.87
C LEU A 407 -6.56 -23.20 13.83
N GLU A 408 -7.50 -22.54 13.13
CA GLU A 408 -8.87 -23.05 12.93
C GLU A 408 -8.85 -24.45 12.30
N LEU A 409 -8.08 -24.63 11.22
CA LEU A 409 -7.91 -25.95 10.59
C LEU A 409 -7.29 -26.97 11.56
N MET A 410 -6.30 -26.57 12.35
CA MET A 410 -5.68 -27.45 13.35
C MET A 410 -6.67 -27.88 14.45
N TYR A 411 -7.55 -26.98 14.89
CA TYR A 411 -8.59 -27.30 15.88
C TYR A 411 -9.67 -28.23 15.32
N ASP A 412 -9.90 -28.20 14.00
CA ASP A 412 -10.72 -29.17 13.27
C ASP A 412 -10.02 -30.52 13.04
N GLY A 413 -8.79 -30.70 13.53
CA GLY A 413 -8.02 -31.93 13.37
C GLY A 413 -7.31 -32.06 12.02
N LYS A 414 -7.28 -31.01 11.20
CA LYS A 414 -6.55 -30.97 9.93
C LYS A 414 -5.09 -30.60 10.22
N ILE A 415 -4.21 -31.60 10.20
CA ILE A 415 -2.79 -31.42 10.52
C ILE A 415 -2.04 -30.91 9.29
N PRO A 416 -1.35 -29.74 9.36
CA PRO A 416 -0.62 -29.21 8.21
C PRO A 416 0.50 -30.15 7.74
N ILE A 417 0.52 -30.47 6.44
CA ILE A 417 1.67 -31.15 5.84
C ILE A 417 2.88 -30.22 5.88
N MET A 418 3.90 -30.60 6.65
CA MET A 418 5.14 -29.84 6.78
C MET A 418 5.96 -29.88 5.48
N VAL A 419 6.19 -28.72 4.88
CA VAL A 419 7.18 -28.56 3.81
C VAL A 419 8.57 -28.74 4.43
N HIS A 420 9.32 -29.75 3.99
CA HIS A 420 10.64 -30.08 4.57
C HIS A 420 11.73 -29.04 4.24
N GLU A 421 11.49 -28.14 3.29
CA GLU A 421 12.34 -26.98 3.01
C GLU A 421 11.82 -25.76 3.78
N ARG A 422 12.51 -25.37 4.85
CA ARG A 422 12.34 -24.00 5.39
C ARG A 422 12.65 -23.02 4.26
N VAL A 423 11.76 -22.07 4.02
CA VAL A 423 12.04 -20.93 3.12
C VAL A 423 13.14 -20.09 3.75
N LYS A 424 14.41 -20.50 3.54
CA LYS A 424 15.54 -19.61 3.73
C LYS A 424 15.56 -18.73 2.50
N TRP A 425 14.97 -17.54 2.58
CA TRP A 425 15.30 -16.48 1.64
C TRP A 425 16.78 -16.13 1.86
N PRO A 426 17.70 -16.55 0.97
CA PRO A 426 19.10 -16.21 1.09
C PRO A 426 19.26 -14.69 1.00
N LYS A 427 20.15 -14.09 1.81
CA LYS A 427 20.48 -12.66 1.72
C LYS A 427 20.93 -12.23 0.31
N LYS A 428 21.45 -13.17 -0.50
CA LYS A 428 21.71 -13.01 -1.93
C LYS A 428 21.29 -14.29 -2.65
N ILE A 429 20.37 -14.17 -3.62
CA ILE A 429 19.94 -15.26 -4.50
C ILE A 429 20.60 -15.06 -5.85
N GLY A 430 21.31 -16.07 -6.34
CA GLY A 430 21.89 -16.04 -7.67
C GLY A 430 20.79 -15.89 -8.72
N ARG A 431 20.96 -14.99 -9.70
CA ARG A 431 19.99 -14.76 -10.79
C ARG A 431 19.48 -16.05 -11.46
N ASN A 432 20.32 -17.08 -11.55
CA ASN A 432 19.98 -18.35 -12.19
C ASN A 432 19.47 -19.45 -11.22
N GLU A 433 19.52 -19.23 -9.91
CA GLU A 433 19.04 -20.17 -8.89
C GLU A 433 17.51 -20.25 -8.92
N LEU A 434 16.95 -21.37 -8.45
CA LEU A 434 15.51 -21.49 -8.27
C LEU A 434 15.04 -20.48 -7.23
N CYS A 435 13.92 -19.82 -7.53
CA CYS A 435 13.34 -18.85 -6.62
C CYS A 435 12.96 -19.55 -5.30
N PRO A 436 13.46 -19.07 -4.14
CA PRO A 436 13.13 -19.61 -2.81
C PRO A 436 11.64 -19.54 -2.49
N CYS A 437 10.92 -18.66 -3.20
CA CYS A 437 9.47 -18.54 -3.19
C CYS A 437 8.71 -19.81 -3.64
N GLY A 438 9.42 -20.80 -4.17
CA GLY A 438 8.88 -22.09 -4.58
C GLY A 438 7.99 -22.03 -5.83
N SER A 439 8.08 -20.98 -6.63
CA SER A 439 7.38 -20.83 -7.92
C SER A 439 7.87 -21.77 -9.03
N GLY A 440 8.93 -22.54 -8.79
CA GLY A 440 9.61 -23.38 -9.78
C GLY A 440 10.40 -22.62 -10.85
N LYS A 441 10.41 -21.27 -10.81
CA LYS A 441 11.12 -20.42 -11.79
C LYS A 441 12.50 -20.02 -11.26
N LYS A 442 13.45 -19.76 -12.18
CA LYS A 442 14.73 -19.09 -11.83
C LYS A 442 14.45 -17.72 -11.21
N TYR A 443 15.27 -17.27 -10.24
CA TYR A 443 15.09 -16.01 -9.53
C TYR A 443 14.94 -14.83 -10.50
N LYS A 444 15.80 -14.72 -11.53
CA LYS A 444 15.68 -13.70 -12.59
C LYS A 444 14.40 -13.74 -13.42
N ARG A 445 13.68 -14.87 -13.39
CA ARG A 445 12.40 -15.07 -14.08
C ARG A 445 11.22 -15.01 -13.11
N CYS A 446 11.48 -14.75 -11.83
CA CYS A 446 10.49 -14.61 -10.76
C CYS A 446 10.66 -13.26 -10.05
N HIS A 447 11.44 -13.18 -8.96
CA HIS A 447 11.58 -11.98 -8.11
C HIS A 447 12.82 -11.12 -8.40
N GLY A 448 13.74 -11.59 -9.25
CA GLY A 448 14.98 -10.90 -9.62
C GLY A 448 14.93 -10.27 -11.01
N ARG A 449 13.74 -9.80 -11.43
CA ARG A 449 13.55 -9.07 -12.69
C ARG A 449 13.93 -7.62 -12.52
#